data_AF-A0A3N5WTK5-F1
#
_entry.id   AF-A0A3N5WTK5-F1
#
_cell.length_a   1.000
_cell.length_b   1.000
_cell.length_c   1.000
_cell.angle_alpha   90.00
_cell.angle_beta   90.00
_cell.angle_gamma   90.00
#
_symmetry.space_group_name_H-M   'P 1'
#
loop_
_entity.id
_entity.type
_entity.pdbx_description
1 polymer ?
#
loop_
_entity_poly.entity_id
_entity_poly.type
_entity_poly.pdbx_seq_one_letter_code
_entity_poly.pdbx_strand_id
1 'polypeptide(L)'
;MNIRPRALLVIFLFLVAQLACRSPLPGQSGAASQPAGPIYTLTSLPPFPTATATPLPSPTVTITSSPTLTRTPTRTATLPPTLPARLTFTPNPRPALTVFAPYLYTPPKINGDWSEWKNLTEEYPAKHVVWGREQWTSPEDLSSSYHIGWDDNFLYLAMKVRDDLYVQNAHGANLYNGDSLELLLDTQLMEDYKDTRLSNDDFQLGISPGRPHPRVGQEAYLWFPNWLAGEQKSVKIEARQEDGIYRIEAAIPWVVFQMKPEAGKHYGFVLSVSDNDNGDSGVQQTMISNLPERHPGDPTTWGVLQLVK
;
A
#
# COMPACT_ATOMS: atom_id res chain seq x y z
N MET A 1 82.29 37.95 19.86
CA MET A 1 81.36 38.63 20.78
C MET A 1 79.94 38.13 20.48
N ASN A 2 79.15 37.53 21.34
CA ASN A 2 79.36 36.78 22.58
C ASN A 2 78.07 35.92 22.72
N ILE A 3 78.24 34.61 22.93
CA ILE A 3 77.41 33.72 23.77
C ILE A 3 75.94 33.42 23.34
N ARG A 4 75.79 32.21 22.79
CA ARG A 4 74.63 31.26 22.73
C ARG A 4 74.16 30.82 24.16
N PRO A 5 73.17 29.90 24.37
CA PRO A 5 71.87 29.61 23.71
C PRO A 5 70.75 29.05 24.68
N ARG A 6 69.65 28.51 24.09
CA ARG A 6 68.79 27.36 24.52
C ARG A 6 67.80 27.52 25.70
N ALA A 7 66.53 27.21 25.42
CA ALA A 7 65.78 26.16 26.12
C ALA A 7 64.58 25.67 25.26
N LEU A 8 64.70 24.44 24.77
CA LEU A 8 63.59 23.58 24.34
C LEU A 8 62.87 23.07 25.59
N LEU A 9 61.54 23.01 25.59
CA LEU A 9 60.81 22.10 26.48
C LEU A 9 59.71 21.39 25.70
N VAL A 10 60.05 20.18 25.26
CA VAL A 10 59.14 19.16 24.75
C VAL A 10 58.74 18.33 25.96
N ILE A 11 57.44 18.27 26.29
CA ILE A 11 56.92 17.34 27.29
C ILE A 11 56.27 16.17 26.54
N PHE A 12 57.04 15.09 26.46
CA PHE A 12 56.63 13.74 26.09
C PHE A 12 56.14 13.05 27.37
N LEU A 13 54.90 12.54 27.38
CA LEU A 13 54.48 11.58 28.40
C LEU A 13 54.09 10.27 27.71
N PHE A 14 55.09 9.38 27.60
CA PHE A 14 54.90 7.96 27.33
C PHE A 14 54.70 7.25 28.67
N LEU A 15 53.62 6.49 28.80
CA LEU A 15 53.53 5.43 29.79
C LEU A 15 53.13 4.13 29.08
N VAL A 16 54.10 3.22 28.97
CA VAL A 16 53.94 1.84 28.51
C VAL A 16 54.59 0.93 29.55
N ALA A 17 53.80 0.00 30.11
CA ALA A 17 54.20 -1.29 30.67
C ALA A 17 52.91 -2.15 30.72
N GLN A 18 52.59 -3.00 29.74
CA GLN A 18 53.11 -4.34 29.38
C GLN A 18 52.96 -5.42 30.47
N LEU A 19 52.10 -6.39 30.12
CA LEU A 19 52.03 -7.82 30.44
C LEU A 19 51.56 -8.32 31.81
N ALA A 20 50.41 -9.02 31.77
CA ALA A 20 50.38 -10.43 32.18
C ALA A 20 49.36 -11.23 31.34
N CYS A 21 49.86 -12.30 30.71
CA CYS A 21 49.08 -13.37 30.10
C CYS A 21 48.16 -14.06 31.12
N ARG A 22 46.96 -14.48 30.69
CA ARG A 22 46.40 -15.79 31.07
C ARG A 22 45.34 -16.25 30.07
N SER A 23 45.69 -17.30 29.33
CA SER A 23 44.81 -18.09 28.48
C SER A 23 43.92 -19.03 29.32
N PRO A 24 42.88 -19.66 28.72
CA PRO A 24 41.61 -20.00 29.39
C PRO A 24 41.50 -21.48 29.79
N LEU A 25 40.64 -21.78 30.76
CA LEU A 25 40.09 -23.13 31.00
C LEU A 25 38.64 -23.03 31.55
N PRO A 26 37.84 -24.12 31.44
CA PRO A 26 36.50 -24.07 30.87
C PRO A 26 35.36 -24.34 31.87
N GLY A 27 34.14 -24.02 31.43
CA GLY A 27 32.92 -24.64 31.91
C GLY A 27 32.12 -23.79 32.90
N GLN A 28 31.05 -23.17 32.41
CA GLN A 28 29.69 -23.49 32.87
C GLN A 28 28.67 -22.76 31.99
N SER A 29 27.81 -23.56 31.38
CA SER A 29 26.62 -23.14 30.66
C SER A 29 25.64 -22.45 31.62
N GLY A 30 25.44 -21.15 31.45
CA GLY A 30 24.33 -20.40 32.03
C GLY A 30 23.41 -19.95 30.91
N ALA A 31 22.47 -20.80 30.51
CA ALA A 31 21.39 -20.43 29.61
C ALA A 31 20.48 -19.43 30.32
N ALA A 32 20.41 -18.20 29.82
CA ALA A 32 19.43 -17.22 30.25
C ALA A 32 18.03 -17.70 29.81
N SER A 33 17.16 -17.87 30.81
CA SER A 33 15.78 -18.31 30.70
C SER A 33 14.93 -17.30 29.91
N GLN A 34 14.47 -17.72 28.73
CA GLN A 34 13.33 -17.09 28.05
C GLN A 34 12.03 -17.46 28.79
N PRO A 35 11.06 -16.53 28.94
CA PRO A 35 9.72 -16.91 29.36
C PRO A 35 9.03 -17.67 28.24
N ALA A 36 8.70 -18.94 28.50
CA ALA A 36 7.92 -19.80 27.62
C ALA A 36 6.51 -19.22 27.43
N GLY A 37 6.14 -18.94 26.19
CA GLY A 37 4.75 -18.70 25.80
C GLY A 37 3.91 -19.97 25.97
N PRO A 38 2.57 -19.86 26.06
CA PRO A 38 1.70 -21.00 26.30
C PRO A 38 1.80 -22.02 25.15
N ILE A 39 2.16 -23.25 25.51
CA ILE A 39 2.09 -24.43 24.66
C ILE A 39 0.61 -24.75 24.43
N TYR A 40 0.09 -24.46 23.25
CA TYR A 40 -1.16 -25.06 22.79
C TYR A 40 -0.86 -26.50 22.35
N THR A 41 -1.17 -27.45 23.21
CA THR A 41 -1.20 -28.87 22.87
C THR A 41 -2.17 -29.11 21.72
N LEU A 42 -1.66 -29.63 20.60
CA LEU A 42 -2.47 -30.13 19.49
C LEU A 42 -3.24 -31.36 19.97
N THR A 43 -4.51 -31.16 20.30
CA THR A 43 -5.46 -32.25 20.53
C THR A 43 -5.65 -33.02 19.23
N SER A 44 -5.46 -34.34 19.30
CA SER A 44 -5.63 -35.29 18.19
C SER A 44 -6.99 -35.16 17.50
N LEU A 45 -6.97 -35.07 16.17
CA LEU A 45 -8.14 -35.20 15.31
C LEU A 45 -8.81 -36.57 15.51
N PRO A 46 -10.15 -36.66 15.65
CA PRO A 46 -10.86 -37.93 15.58
C PRO A 46 -10.84 -38.49 14.14
N PRO A 47 -10.88 -39.82 13.96
CA PRO A 47 -10.90 -40.43 12.63
C PRO A 47 -12.20 -40.12 11.89
N PHE A 48 -12.07 -39.87 10.58
CA PHE A 48 -13.19 -39.67 9.65
C PHE A 48 -14.11 -40.90 9.64
N PRO A 49 -15.45 -40.73 9.75
CA PRO A 49 -16.37 -41.81 9.45
C PRO A 49 -16.38 -42.06 7.94
N THR A 50 -16.10 -43.31 7.56
CA THR A 50 -16.32 -43.85 6.22
C THR A 50 -17.80 -43.70 5.85
N ALA A 51 -18.11 -42.89 4.84
CA ALA A 51 -19.44 -42.79 4.27
C ALA A 51 -19.73 -44.04 3.42
N THR A 52 -20.55 -44.94 3.95
CA THR A 52 -21.20 -46.01 3.19
C THR A 52 -22.20 -45.38 2.22
N ALA A 53 -22.08 -45.65 0.92
CA ALA A 53 -23.03 -45.21 -0.08
C ALA A 53 -24.36 -45.96 0.07
N THR A 54 -25.40 -45.26 0.52
CA THR A 54 -26.79 -45.74 0.53
C THR A 54 -27.43 -45.51 -0.84
N PRO A 55 -28.11 -46.48 -1.45
CA PRO A 55 -28.77 -46.29 -2.75
C PRO A 55 -29.95 -45.30 -2.65
N LEU A 56 -29.98 -44.38 -3.60
CA LEU A 56 -31.01 -43.35 -3.79
C LEU A 56 -32.36 -44.00 -4.17
N PRO A 57 -33.48 -43.69 -3.50
CA PRO A 57 -34.80 -44.12 -3.97
C PRO A 57 -35.26 -43.28 -5.17
N SER A 58 -35.74 -43.96 -6.21
CA SER A 58 -36.37 -43.39 -7.40
C SER A 58 -37.60 -42.54 -7.05
N PRO A 59 -37.83 -41.38 -7.71
CA PRO A 59 -39.08 -40.64 -7.55
C PRO A 59 -40.24 -41.36 -8.25
N THR A 60 -41.24 -41.74 -7.47
CA THR A 60 -42.57 -42.16 -7.94
C THR A 60 -43.30 -40.96 -8.55
N VAL A 61 -43.74 -41.08 -9.80
CA VAL A 61 -44.59 -40.08 -10.47
C VAL A 61 -46.02 -40.22 -9.98
N THR A 62 -46.50 -39.24 -9.21
CA THR A 62 -47.92 -39.11 -8.85
C THR A 62 -48.63 -38.28 -9.91
N ILE A 63 -49.61 -38.87 -10.58
CA ILE A 63 -50.47 -38.20 -11.56
C ILE A 63 -51.63 -37.55 -10.79
N THR A 64 -51.62 -36.23 -10.63
CA THR A 64 -52.70 -35.49 -10.00
C THR A 64 -53.71 -35.04 -11.06
N SER A 65 -54.98 -35.37 -10.83
CA SER A 65 -56.13 -35.06 -11.70
C SER A 65 -56.40 -33.55 -11.85
N SER A 66 -56.76 -33.14 -13.07
CA SER A 66 -57.14 -31.78 -13.46
C SER A 66 -58.26 -31.17 -12.61
N PRO A 67 -58.19 -29.87 -12.26
CA PRO A 67 -59.32 -29.15 -11.71
C PRO A 67 -60.31 -28.69 -12.80
N THR A 68 -61.59 -28.80 -12.48
CA THR A 68 -62.77 -28.36 -13.25
C THR A 68 -62.79 -26.84 -13.46
N LEU A 69 -63.08 -26.39 -14.68
CA LEU A 69 -63.25 -24.98 -15.05
C LEU A 69 -64.46 -24.36 -14.33
N THR A 70 -64.21 -23.40 -13.45
CA THR A 70 -65.24 -22.55 -12.82
C THR A 70 -65.33 -21.22 -13.57
N ARG A 71 -66.55 -20.81 -13.94
CA ARG A 71 -66.81 -19.57 -14.69
C ARG A 71 -66.37 -18.33 -13.91
N THR A 72 -65.59 -17.47 -14.57
CA THR A 72 -65.08 -16.19 -14.09
C THR A 72 -66.20 -15.13 -13.99
N PRO A 73 -66.33 -14.36 -12.89
CA PRO A 73 -67.13 -13.15 -12.88
C PRO A 73 -66.39 -11.99 -13.56
N THR A 74 -67.11 -11.20 -14.34
CA THR A 74 -66.63 -10.00 -15.04
C THR A 74 -66.03 -8.99 -14.05
N ARG A 75 -64.73 -8.70 -14.20
CA ARG A 75 -63.98 -7.75 -13.36
C ARG A 75 -64.12 -6.34 -13.95
N THR A 76 -64.68 -5.42 -13.17
CA THR A 76 -64.70 -3.97 -13.46
C THR A 76 -63.26 -3.45 -13.56
N ALA A 77 -62.95 -2.68 -14.61
CA ALA A 77 -61.62 -2.11 -14.83
C ALA A 77 -61.27 -1.13 -13.70
N THR A 78 -60.27 -1.49 -12.89
CA THR A 78 -59.62 -0.59 -11.93
C THR A 78 -58.41 0.03 -12.61
N LEU A 79 -58.25 1.35 -12.47
CA LEU A 79 -57.09 2.09 -13.00
C LEU A 79 -55.78 1.43 -12.54
N PRO A 80 -54.74 1.37 -13.40
CA PRO A 80 -53.47 0.78 -13.03
C PRO A 80 -52.86 1.55 -11.85
N PRO A 81 -52.26 0.85 -10.87
CA PRO A 81 -51.53 1.53 -9.80
C PRO A 81 -50.38 2.32 -10.40
N THR A 82 -50.34 3.61 -10.12
CA THR A 82 -49.20 4.48 -10.43
C THR A 82 -47.96 3.87 -9.77
N LEU A 83 -46.96 3.49 -10.57
CA LEU A 83 -45.67 3.02 -10.04
C LEU A 83 -45.14 4.06 -9.05
N PRO A 84 -44.73 3.66 -7.82
CA PRO A 84 -44.05 4.60 -6.93
C PRO A 84 -42.81 5.13 -7.65
N ALA A 85 -42.62 6.45 -7.58
CA ALA A 85 -41.44 7.11 -8.11
C ALA A 85 -40.20 6.36 -7.62
N ARG A 86 -39.39 5.87 -8.57
CA ARG A 86 -38.09 5.27 -8.28
C ARG A 86 -37.30 6.29 -7.45
N LEU A 87 -36.98 5.94 -6.20
CA LEU A 87 -36.05 6.71 -5.39
C LEU A 87 -34.73 6.75 -6.16
N THR A 88 -34.47 7.86 -6.86
CA THR A 88 -33.15 8.15 -7.39
C THR A 88 -32.29 8.52 -6.19
N PHE A 89 -31.72 7.51 -5.56
CA PHE A 89 -30.54 7.70 -4.72
C PHE A 89 -29.45 8.24 -5.66
N THR A 90 -29.24 9.55 -5.66
CA THR A 90 -27.97 10.11 -6.10
C THR A 90 -26.95 9.70 -5.05
N PRO A 91 -25.99 8.80 -5.37
CA PRO A 91 -24.89 8.54 -4.45
C PRO A 91 -24.21 9.87 -4.12
N ASN A 92 -23.75 10.06 -2.89
CA ASN A 92 -22.90 11.20 -2.60
C ASN A 92 -21.68 11.07 -3.53
N PRO A 93 -21.41 12.01 -4.44
CA PRO A 93 -20.34 11.81 -5.40
C PRO A 93 -19.03 11.66 -4.63
N ARG A 94 -18.24 10.63 -4.95
CA ARG A 94 -16.84 10.55 -4.52
C ARG A 94 -16.12 11.87 -4.88
N PRO A 95 -15.05 12.24 -4.17
CA PRO A 95 -14.21 13.37 -4.52
C PRO A 95 -14.02 13.49 -6.03
N ALA A 96 -14.10 14.71 -6.56
CA ALA A 96 -14.23 14.96 -7.99
C ALA A 96 -13.00 14.52 -8.85
N LEU A 97 -11.95 13.97 -8.24
CA LEU A 97 -10.78 13.48 -8.98
C LEU A 97 -11.05 12.07 -9.53
N THR A 98 -11.08 11.97 -10.86
CA THR A 98 -10.96 10.70 -11.58
C THR A 98 -9.62 10.66 -12.28
N VAL A 99 -8.86 9.60 -12.03
CA VAL A 99 -7.58 9.28 -12.65
C VAL A 99 -7.82 8.20 -13.70
N PHE A 100 -7.34 8.40 -14.92
CA PHE A 100 -7.43 7.41 -15.99
C PHE A 100 -6.10 6.70 -16.16
N ALA A 101 -6.08 5.38 -15.92
CA ALA A 101 -4.91 4.55 -16.20
C ALA A 101 -5.11 3.82 -17.53
N PRO A 102 -4.37 4.16 -18.60
CA PRO A 102 -4.46 3.47 -19.88
C PRO A 102 -3.81 2.07 -19.83
N TYR A 103 -4.31 1.17 -20.67
CA TYR A 103 -3.73 -0.15 -20.89
C TYR A 103 -2.45 -0.01 -21.71
N LEU A 104 -1.36 -0.57 -21.20
CA LEU A 104 -0.03 -0.49 -21.78
C LEU A 104 0.26 -1.79 -22.54
N TYR A 105 0.10 -1.75 -23.87
CA TYR A 105 0.42 -2.88 -24.75
C TYR A 105 1.91 -3.25 -24.72
N THR A 106 2.77 -2.28 -24.42
CA THR A 106 4.18 -2.49 -24.14
C THR A 106 4.45 -2.03 -22.71
N PRO A 107 4.82 -2.94 -21.80
CA PRO A 107 5.16 -2.57 -20.42
C PRO A 107 6.28 -1.52 -20.36
N PRO A 108 6.17 -0.52 -19.46
CA PRO A 108 7.25 0.42 -19.23
C PRO A 108 8.44 -0.31 -18.60
N LYS A 109 9.64 0.22 -18.83
CA LYS A 109 10.85 -0.31 -18.21
C LYS A 109 10.97 0.27 -16.81
N ILE A 110 10.84 -0.58 -15.80
CA ILE A 110 11.09 -0.20 -14.40
C ILE A 110 12.61 -0.02 -14.20
N ASN A 111 13.09 1.20 -14.41
CA ASN A 111 14.51 1.55 -14.36
C ASN A 111 14.79 2.93 -13.73
N GLY A 112 13.74 3.67 -13.34
CA GLY A 112 13.76 5.02 -12.77
C GLY A 112 13.89 6.16 -13.80
N ASP A 113 13.74 5.87 -15.10
CA ASP A 113 13.77 6.85 -16.19
C ASP A 113 12.35 7.19 -16.66
N TRP A 114 11.95 8.40 -16.31
CA TRP A 114 10.63 8.93 -16.61
C TRP A 114 10.35 9.27 -18.07
N SER A 115 11.36 9.22 -18.94
CA SER A 115 11.27 9.78 -20.30
C SER A 115 10.15 9.16 -21.14
N GLU A 116 9.86 7.86 -20.95
CA GLU A 116 8.81 7.18 -21.72
C GLU A 116 7.38 7.52 -21.27
N TRP A 117 7.18 7.82 -19.98
CA TRP A 117 5.86 7.96 -19.37
C TRP A 117 5.02 9.09 -19.96
N LYS A 118 5.66 10.18 -20.37
CA LYS A 118 5.00 11.32 -21.02
C LYS A 118 4.29 10.95 -22.34
N ASN A 119 4.74 9.88 -22.98
CA ASN A 119 4.12 9.36 -24.21
C ASN A 119 3.13 8.23 -23.94
N LEU A 120 3.16 7.64 -22.73
CA LEU A 120 2.31 6.51 -22.35
C LEU A 120 1.04 6.97 -21.64
N THR A 121 1.13 7.98 -20.77
CA THR A 121 0.03 8.39 -19.89
C THR A 121 0.02 9.89 -19.63
N GLU A 122 -1.09 10.38 -19.09
CA GLU A 122 -1.19 11.72 -18.52
C GLU A 122 -0.39 11.82 -17.20
N GLU A 123 0.15 13.02 -16.92
CA GLU A 123 0.78 13.36 -15.63
C GLU A 123 -0.27 13.97 -14.68
N TYR A 124 -0.45 13.36 -13.51
CA TYR A 124 -1.37 13.82 -12.47
C TYR A 124 -0.61 14.46 -11.30
N PRO A 125 -1.13 15.54 -10.70
CA PRO A 125 -0.51 16.15 -9.52
C PRO A 125 -0.82 15.37 -8.24
N ALA A 126 0.15 15.33 -7.32
CA ALA A 126 -0.05 14.94 -5.92
C ALA A 126 0.64 15.99 -5.05
N LYS A 127 -0.07 17.05 -4.69
CA LYS A 127 0.52 18.28 -4.13
C LYS A 127 -0.26 18.86 -2.95
N HIS A 128 -1.36 18.23 -2.56
CA HIS A 128 -2.18 18.71 -1.46
C HIS A 128 -1.56 18.24 -0.16
N VAL A 129 -1.14 19.16 0.71
CA VAL A 129 -0.63 18.80 2.04
C VAL A 129 -1.78 18.32 2.91
N VAL A 130 -1.71 17.07 3.36
CA VAL A 130 -2.75 16.36 4.11
C VAL A 130 -2.30 15.96 5.52
N TRP A 131 -1.01 16.11 5.83
CA TRP A 131 -0.43 15.95 7.16
C TRP A 131 0.72 16.93 7.34
N GLY A 132 0.92 17.42 8.57
CA GLY A 132 2.06 18.28 8.92
C GLY A 132 2.10 19.61 8.17
N ARG A 133 0.95 20.26 7.95
CA ARG A 133 0.86 21.50 7.15
C ARG A 133 1.77 22.62 7.66
N GLU A 134 2.02 22.65 8.95
CA GLU A 134 2.91 23.59 9.65
C GLU A 134 4.40 23.30 9.46
N GLN A 135 4.75 22.07 9.05
CA GLN A 135 6.12 21.67 8.73
C GLN A 135 6.42 21.92 7.24
N TRP A 136 5.42 21.81 6.35
CA TRP A 136 5.60 22.08 4.92
C TRP A 136 5.84 23.56 4.64
N THR A 137 7.00 23.88 4.05
CA THR A 137 7.40 25.27 3.85
C THR A 137 7.12 25.81 2.45
N SER A 138 7.37 25.01 1.42
CA SER A 138 7.14 25.39 0.01
C SER A 138 7.14 24.18 -0.93
N PRO A 139 6.84 24.34 -2.23
CA PRO A 139 6.97 23.25 -3.20
C PRO A 139 8.39 22.70 -3.39
N GLU A 140 9.41 23.44 -2.96
CA GLU A 140 10.82 23.01 -2.97
C GLU A 140 11.13 22.05 -1.82
N ASP A 141 10.38 22.14 -0.73
CA ASP A 141 10.41 21.29 0.46
C ASP A 141 9.69 19.98 0.16
N LEU A 142 8.43 20.03 -0.28
CA LEU A 142 7.80 18.83 -0.85
C LEU A 142 6.79 19.14 -1.97
N SER A 143 7.01 18.55 -3.15
CA SER A 143 5.99 18.51 -4.19
C SER A 143 6.13 17.27 -5.07
N SER A 144 5.02 16.79 -5.63
CA SER A 144 5.06 15.59 -6.47
C SER A 144 4.03 15.55 -7.59
N SER A 145 4.33 14.70 -8.56
CA SER A 145 3.43 14.28 -9.63
C SER A 145 3.67 12.82 -9.98
N TYR A 146 2.72 12.22 -10.67
CA TYR A 146 2.77 10.81 -11.01
C TYR A 146 2.16 10.50 -12.37
N HIS A 147 2.59 9.38 -12.93
CA HIS A 147 1.98 8.71 -14.06
C HIS A 147 1.47 7.35 -13.60
N ILE A 148 0.38 6.87 -14.20
CA ILE A 148 -0.22 5.58 -13.87
C ILE A 148 -0.72 4.89 -15.13
N GLY A 149 -0.52 3.58 -15.22
CA GLY A 149 -0.98 2.75 -16.33
C GLY A 149 -1.11 1.30 -15.89
N TRP A 150 -1.62 0.43 -16.74
CA TRP A 150 -1.80 -0.97 -16.36
C TRP A 150 -1.64 -1.94 -17.52
N ASP A 151 -1.36 -3.20 -17.21
CA ASP A 151 -1.57 -4.32 -18.11
C ASP A 151 -2.24 -5.48 -17.36
N ASP A 152 -2.36 -6.65 -18.01
CA ASP A 152 -3.03 -7.81 -17.41
C ASP A 152 -2.30 -8.38 -16.17
N ASN A 153 -1.06 -7.97 -15.91
CA ASN A 153 -0.22 -8.47 -14.82
C ASN A 153 0.03 -7.44 -13.71
N PHE A 154 0.20 -6.15 -14.07
CA PHE A 154 0.63 -5.11 -13.14
C PHE A 154 -0.21 -3.83 -13.24
N LEU A 155 -0.38 -3.18 -12.10
CA LEU A 155 -0.57 -1.74 -12.02
C LEU A 155 0.82 -1.09 -12.01
N TYR A 156 1.05 -0.17 -12.94
CA TYR A 156 2.30 0.56 -13.05
C TYR A 156 2.14 1.97 -12.50
N LEU A 157 3.08 2.37 -11.65
CA LEU A 157 3.16 3.71 -11.08
C LEU A 157 4.54 4.27 -11.38
N ALA A 158 4.59 5.53 -11.79
CA ALA A 158 5.80 6.33 -11.73
C ALA A 158 5.52 7.57 -10.89
N MET A 159 6.36 7.85 -9.88
CA MET A 159 6.30 9.08 -9.09
C MET A 159 7.58 9.94 -9.20
N LYS A 160 7.42 11.26 -9.32
CA LYS A 160 8.50 12.25 -9.33
C LYS A 160 8.25 13.16 -8.15
N VAL A 161 9.20 13.20 -7.24
CA VAL A 161 9.12 13.97 -6.00
C VAL A 161 10.27 14.94 -5.95
N ARG A 162 9.95 16.21 -5.73
CA ARG A 162 10.90 17.23 -5.29
C ARG A 162 10.87 17.23 -3.77
N ASP A 163 12.06 17.12 -3.20
CA ASP A 163 12.30 16.99 -1.77
C ASP A 163 13.67 17.65 -1.48
N ASP A 164 13.74 18.54 -0.49
CA ASP A 164 14.98 19.23 -0.14
C ASP A 164 15.93 18.37 0.70
N LEU A 165 15.44 17.36 1.43
CA LEU A 165 16.27 16.43 2.18
C LEU A 165 15.67 15.01 2.27
N TYR A 166 16.16 14.14 1.39
CA TYR A 166 15.82 12.72 1.45
C TYR A 166 16.36 12.00 2.72
N VAL A 167 15.47 11.58 3.62
CA VAL A 167 15.69 10.68 4.76
C VAL A 167 14.69 9.51 4.81
N GLN A 168 15.14 8.36 4.31
CA GLN A 168 14.45 7.08 4.49
C GLN A 168 15.28 6.09 5.31
N ASN A 169 15.11 6.14 6.63
CA ASN A 169 15.70 5.20 7.60
C ASN A 169 14.68 4.20 8.16
N ALA A 170 13.38 4.43 7.92
CA ALA A 170 12.31 3.55 8.35
C ALA A 170 12.16 2.34 7.41
N HIS A 171 11.40 1.32 7.84
CA HIS A 171 11.19 0.09 7.07
C HIS A 171 9.99 -0.71 7.57
N GLY A 172 9.55 -1.66 6.74
CA GLY A 172 8.44 -2.55 7.04
C GLY A 172 7.19 -1.80 7.46
N ALA A 173 6.58 -2.20 8.57
CA ALA A 173 5.37 -1.56 9.09
C ALA A 173 5.54 -0.07 9.42
N ASN A 174 6.77 0.41 9.65
CA ASN A 174 7.07 1.80 10.01
C ASN A 174 7.47 2.66 8.81
N LEU A 175 7.44 2.13 7.59
CA LEU A 175 7.96 2.76 6.36
C LEU A 175 7.44 4.19 6.11
N TYR A 176 6.24 4.50 6.59
CA TYR A 176 5.62 5.84 6.52
C TYR A 176 6.36 6.92 7.31
N ASN A 177 7.26 6.56 8.23
CA ASN A 177 8.08 7.48 9.02
C ASN A 177 9.35 7.97 8.28
N GLY A 178 9.40 7.84 6.97
CA GLY A 178 10.47 8.36 6.12
C GLY A 178 9.94 8.61 4.71
N ASP A 179 10.80 9.05 3.80
CA ASP A 179 10.34 9.36 2.44
C ASP A 179 9.85 8.13 1.70
N SER A 180 8.56 8.13 1.42
CA SER A 180 7.86 6.94 0.94
C SER A 180 6.58 7.31 0.21
N LEU A 181 6.15 6.42 -0.67
CA LEU A 181 4.84 6.51 -1.30
C LEU A 181 3.82 5.68 -0.52
N GLU A 182 2.58 6.14 -0.56
CA GLU A 182 1.40 5.40 -0.10
C GLU A 182 0.35 5.35 -1.20
N LEU A 183 -0.11 4.14 -1.51
CA LEU A 183 -1.23 3.87 -2.40
C LEU A 183 -2.39 3.28 -1.59
N LEU A 184 -3.54 3.94 -1.63
CA LEU A 184 -4.82 3.39 -1.17
C LEU A 184 -5.62 2.94 -2.39
N LEU A 185 -6.15 1.72 -2.34
CA LEU A 185 -6.95 1.14 -3.41
C LEU A 185 -8.15 0.40 -2.84
N ASP A 186 -9.35 0.82 -3.23
CA ASP A 186 -10.62 0.14 -2.97
C ASP A 186 -10.97 -0.65 -4.24
N THR A 187 -10.94 -1.99 -4.12
CA THR A 187 -11.03 -2.90 -5.27
C THR A 187 -12.47 -3.24 -5.68
N GLN A 188 -13.46 -2.99 -4.82
CA GLN A 188 -14.88 -3.24 -5.07
C GLN A 188 -15.74 -2.00 -4.80
N LEU A 189 -15.21 -0.81 -5.13
CA LEU A 189 -15.82 0.52 -4.99
C LEU A 189 -17.36 0.61 -5.11
N MET A 190 -17.96 -0.11 -6.06
CA MET A 190 -19.41 -0.04 -6.29
C MET A 190 -20.25 -0.86 -5.30
N GLU A 191 -19.65 -1.85 -4.63
CA GLU A 191 -20.31 -2.76 -3.70
C GLU A 191 -20.54 -2.11 -2.33
N ASP A 192 -19.59 -1.29 -1.86
CA ASP A 192 -19.64 -0.56 -0.59
C ASP A 192 -19.38 0.94 -0.76
N TYR A 193 -19.82 1.51 -1.89
CA TYR A 193 -19.60 2.90 -2.32
C TYR A 193 -19.80 4.00 -1.25
N LYS A 194 -20.62 3.75 -0.23
CA LYS A 194 -20.95 4.70 0.84
C LYS A 194 -20.41 4.30 2.22
N ASP A 195 -19.69 3.19 2.33
CA ASP A 195 -19.12 2.76 3.60
C ASP A 195 -17.92 3.66 3.95
N THR A 196 -17.98 4.24 5.14
CA THR A 196 -16.96 5.14 5.67
C THR A 196 -15.90 4.39 6.46
N ARG A 197 -15.88 3.06 6.40
CA ARG A 197 -14.95 2.20 7.12
C ARG A 197 -14.25 1.28 6.13
N LEU A 198 -12.99 1.00 6.44
CA LEU A 198 -12.22 0.04 5.68
C LEU A 198 -12.87 -1.36 5.74
N SER A 199 -12.95 -2.02 4.59
CA SER A 199 -13.49 -3.36 4.38
C SER A 199 -12.37 -4.34 4.00
N ASN A 200 -12.66 -5.52 3.45
CA ASN A 200 -11.61 -6.50 3.11
C ASN A 200 -11.02 -6.30 1.70
N ASP A 201 -11.64 -5.44 0.91
CA ASP A 201 -11.27 -5.13 -0.47
C ASP A 201 -10.62 -3.75 -0.62
N ASP A 202 -10.44 -3.05 0.50
CA ASP A 202 -9.54 -1.92 0.64
C ASP A 202 -8.11 -2.37 0.92
N PHE A 203 -7.16 -1.66 0.32
CA PHE A 203 -5.74 -1.93 0.44
C PHE A 203 -4.95 -0.66 0.71
N GLN A 204 -3.94 -0.77 1.57
CA GLN A 204 -2.98 0.31 1.85
C GLN A 204 -1.58 -0.24 1.66
N LEU A 205 -0.91 0.22 0.61
CA LEU A 205 0.42 -0.24 0.22
C LEU A 205 1.44 0.90 0.35
N GLY A 206 2.52 0.63 1.06
CA GLY A 206 3.69 1.48 1.17
C GLY A 206 4.78 1.06 0.21
N ILE A 207 5.47 2.04 -0.37
CA ILE A 207 6.62 1.80 -1.26
C ILE A 207 7.75 2.71 -0.81
N SER A 208 8.92 2.12 -0.54
CA SER A 208 10.15 2.83 -0.23
C SER A 208 11.01 2.96 -1.50
N PRO A 209 11.55 4.15 -1.79
CA PRO A 209 12.51 4.37 -2.87
C PRO A 209 13.87 3.70 -2.61
N GLY A 210 14.15 3.35 -1.35
CA GLY A 210 15.41 2.77 -0.88
C GLY A 210 15.86 3.36 0.46
N ARG A 211 16.91 2.79 1.04
CA ARG A 211 17.59 3.22 2.26
C ARG A 211 19.09 2.91 2.23
N PRO A 212 19.96 3.81 2.72
CA PRO A 212 19.64 5.18 3.15
C PRO A 212 19.42 6.13 1.97
N HIS A 213 19.60 5.65 0.74
CA HIS A 213 19.41 6.42 -0.50
C HIS A 213 18.49 5.66 -1.44
N PRO A 214 17.84 6.36 -2.40
CA PRO A 214 17.09 5.70 -3.45
C PRO A 214 17.95 4.67 -4.19
N ARG A 215 17.32 3.60 -4.73
CA ARG A 215 17.93 2.45 -5.43
C ARG A 215 18.56 1.36 -4.56
N VAL A 216 18.81 1.60 -3.28
CA VAL A 216 19.39 0.58 -2.37
C VAL A 216 18.32 0.13 -1.40
N GLY A 217 18.05 -1.17 -1.29
CA GLY A 217 17.11 -1.67 -0.26
C GLY A 217 15.68 -1.16 -0.41
N GLN A 218 15.20 -0.99 -1.65
CA GLN A 218 13.79 -0.71 -1.94
C GLN A 218 12.92 -1.81 -1.34
N GLU A 219 11.76 -1.43 -0.83
CA GLU A 219 10.81 -2.36 -0.26
C GLU A 219 9.39 -1.87 -0.48
N ALA A 220 8.45 -2.80 -0.48
CA ALA A 220 7.03 -2.51 -0.40
C ALA A 220 6.44 -3.23 0.81
N TYR A 221 5.52 -2.59 1.51
CA TYR A 221 4.86 -3.15 2.68
C TYR A 221 3.35 -2.91 2.59
N LEU A 222 2.57 -3.99 2.64
CA LEU A 222 1.11 -3.90 2.72
C LEU A 222 0.72 -3.72 4.18
N TRP A 223 0.05 -2.61 4.51
CA TRP A 223 -0.45 -2.34 5.86
C TRP A 223 -1.86 -2.86 6.07
N PHE A 224 -2.69 -2.77 5.03
CA PHE A 224 -4.09 -3.15 5.09
C PHE A 224 -4.47 -3.97 3.84
N PRO A 225 -5.29 -5.04 3.97
CA PRO A 225 -5.97 -5.49 5.18
C PRO A 225 -5.04 -6.16 6.21
N ASN A 226 -5.33 -5.98 7.50
CA ASN A 226 -4.44 -6.39 8.61
C ASN A 226 -4.03 -7.87 8.58
N TRP A 227 -4.91 -8.75 8.09
CA TRP A 227 -4.64 -10.20 8.01
C TRP A 227 -3.66 -10.57 6.88
N LEU A 228 -3.46 -9.67 5.92
CA LEU A 228 -2.51 -9.81 4.81
C LEU A 228 -1.28 -8.91 4.98
N ALA A 229 -1.18 -8.17 6.10
CA ALA A 229 -0.12 -7.19 6.30
C ALA A 229 1.27 -7.85 6.26
N GLY A 230 2.20 -7.20 5.56
CA GLY A 230 3.55 -7.73 5.39
C GLY A 230 4.29 -7.22 4.16
N GLU A 231 5.54 -7.62 4.05
CA GLU A 231 6.44 -7.25 2.95
C GLU A 231 5.97 -7.84 1.60
N GLN A 232 5.92 -6.99 0.57
CA GLN A 232 5.49 -7.34 -0.78
C GLN A 232 6.68 -7.43 -1.74
N LYS A 233 7.47 -8.51 -1.62
CA LYS A 233 8.68 -8.76 -2.44
C LYS A 233 8.43 -8.92 -3.94
N SER A 234 7.18 -9.12 -4.34
CA SER A 234 6.77 -9.25 -5.73
C SER A 234 6.63 -7.91 -6.45
N VAL A 235 6.55 -6.80 -5.71
CA VAL A 235 6.54 -5.44 -6.27
C VAL A 235 7.93 -5.14 -6.79
N LYS A 236 8.02 -4.81 -8.08
CA LYS A 236 9.29 -4.40 -8.71
C LYS A 236 9.41 -2.89 -8.53
N ILE A 237 10.50 -2.44 -7.92
CA ILE A 237 10.72 -1.03 -7.62
C ILE A 237 12.08 -0.62 -8.16
N GLU A 238 12.11 0.46 -8.91
CA GLU A 238 13.35 1.15 -9.22
C GLU A 238 13.25 2.63 -8.88
N ALA A 239 14.38 3.20 -8.47
CA ALA A 239 14.44 4.60 -8.12
C ALA A 239 15.74 5.26 -8.59
N ARG A 240 15.69 6.57 -8.78
CA ARG A 240 16.85 7.41 -9.09
C ARG A 240 16.70 8.74 -8.38
N GLN A 241 17.82 9.36 -8.04
CA GLN A 241 17.86 10.69 -7.46
C GLN A 241 18.83 11.55 -8.26
N GLU A 242 18.42 12.77 -8.58
CA GLU A 242 19.26 13.82 -9.16
C GLU A 242 18.73 15.19 -8.70
N ASP A 243 19.62 16.12 -8.36
CA ASP A 243 19.29 17.54 -8.16
C ASP A 243 18.07 17.81 -7.24
N GLY A 244 17.98 17.11 -6.11
CA GLY A 244 16.87 17.25 -5.15
C GLY A 244 15.53 16.70 -5.66
N ILE A 245 15.55 15.88 -6.70
CA ILE A 245 14.40 15.16 -7.22
C ILE A 245 14.71 13.67 -7.11
N TYR A 246 13.80 12.91 -6.52
CA TYR A 246 13.81 11.46 -6.67
C TYR A 246 12.64 11.00 -7.53
N ARG A 247 12.91 9.99 -8.35
CA ARG A 247 11.96 9.35 -9.25
C ARG A 247 11.86 7.89 -8.90
N ILE A 248 10.65 7.37 -8.91
CA ILE A 248 10.34 6.01 -8.52
C ILE A 248 9.44 5.42 -9.57
N GLU A 249 9.68 4.17 -9.91
CA GLU A 249 8.82 3.37 -10.75
C GLU A 249 8.51 2.07 -10.03
N ALA A 250 7.24 1.71 -10.00
CA ALA A 250 6.76 0.48 -9.41
C ALA A 250 5.90 -0.29 -10.42
N ALA A 251 6.17 -1.59 -10.57
CA ALA A 251 5.24 -2.53 -11.16
C ALA A 251 4.66 -3.39 -10.04
N ILE A 252 3.39 -3.16 -9.73
CA ILE A 252 2.67 -3.77 -8.62
C ILE A 252 1.79 -4.89 -9.18
N PRO A 253 2.08 -6.18 -8.88
CA PRO A 253 1.25 -7.28 -9.34
C PRO A 253 -0.18 -7.13 -8.83
N TRP A 254 -1.19 -7.35 -9.67
CA TRP A 254 -2.60 -7.28 -9.25
C TRP A 254 -2.97 -8.24 -8.11
N VAL A 255 -2.21 -9.33 -7.95
CA VAL A 255 -2.36 -10.27 -6.84
C VAL A 255 -2.06 -9.66 -5.46
N VAL A 256 -1.27 -8.56 -5.39
CA VAL A 256 -1.09 -7.79 -4.14
C VAL A 256 -2.44 -7.28 -3.62
N PHE A 257 -3.33 -6.91 -4.54
CA PHE A 257 -4.68 -6.43 -4.27
C PHE A 257 -5.74 -7.53 -4.37
N GLN A 258 -5.33 -8.81 -4.40
CA GLN A 258 -6.21 -9.97 -4.49
C GLN A 258 -7.22 -9.93 -5.65
N MET A 259 -6.88 -9.24 -6.74
CA MET A 259 -7.79 -9.03 -7.87
C MET A 259 -7.12 -9.32 -9.21
N LYS A 260 -7.95 -9.30 -10.25
CA LYS A 260 -7.52 -9.20 -11.65
C LYS A 260 -8.06 -7.88 -12.20
N PRO A 261 -7.30 -7.20 -13.09
CA PRO A 261 -7.77 -5.96 -13.67
C PRO A 261 -8.91 -6.24 -14.64
N GLU A 262 -9.80 -5.27 -14.78
CA GLU A 262 -10.89 -5.28 -15.74
C GLU A 262 -10.99 -3.91 -16.40
N ALA A 263 -10.97 -3.90 -17.74
CA ALA A 263 -11.11 -2.66 -18.51
C ALA A 263 -12.48 -2.02 -18.25
N GLY A 264 -12.50 -0.71 -18.06
CA GLY A 264 -13.69 0.07 -17.75
C GLY A 264 -14.10 0.06 -16.28
N LYS A 265 -13.49 -0.78 -15.43
CA LYS A 265 -13.81 -0.85 -14.01
C LYS A 265 -13.26 0.37 -13.24
N HIS A 266 -14.01 0.78 -12.22
CA HIS A 266 -13.69 1.85 -11.29
C HIS A 266 -13.24 1.29 -9.95
N TYR A 267 -12.27 1.97 -9.34
CA TYR A 267 -11.66 1.64 -8.05
C TYR A 267 -11.54 2.92 -7.22
N GLY A 268 -11.66 2.83 -5.89
CA GLY A 268 -11.31 3.98 -5.05
C GLY A 268 -9.78 4.12 -5.02
N PHE A 269 -9.28 5.36 -5.06
CA PHE A 269 -7.85 5.60 -5.29
C PHE A 269 -7.33 6.85 -4.58
N VAL A 270 -6.20 6.69 -3.90
CA VAL A 270 -5.37 7.77 -3.36
C VAL A 270 -3.91 7.45 -3.60
N LEU A 271 -3.15 8.47 -3.99
CA LEU A 271 -1.70 8.39 -4.01
C LEU A 271 -1.11 9.54 -3.20
N SER A 272 -0.16 9.22 -2.33
CA SER A 272 0.44 10.16 -1.39
C SER A 272 1.93 9.92 -1.23
N VAL A 273 2.64 10.95 -0.75
CA VAL A 273 4.08 10.93 -0.45
C VAL A 273 4.26 11.42 0.98
N SER A 274 4.84 10.56 1.82
CA SER A 274 5.31 10.91 3.15
C SER A 274 6.72 11.47 3.06
N ASP A 275 7.04 12.34 3.99
CA ASP A 275 8.26 13.15 3.97
C ASP A 275 8.90 13.25 5.36
N ASN A 276 10.23 13.22 5.37
CA ASN A 276 11.06 13.32 6.55
C ASN A 276 12.40 13.98 6.22
N ASP A 277 12.68 15.10 6.87
CA ASP A 277 13.95 15.81 6.85
C ASP A 277 14.82 15.50 8.07
N ASN A 278 14.31 14.73 9.04
CA ASN A 278 15.05 14.43 10.26
C ASN A 278 16.00 13.26 10.05
N GLY A 279 17.25 13.57 9.72
CA GLY A 279 18.33 12.59 9.53
C GLY A 279 18.58 11.65 10.71
N ASP A 280 18.20 12.03 11.93
CA ASP A 280 18.48 11.29 13.16
C ASP A 280 17.32 10.39 13.64
N SER A 281 16.12 10.55 13.08
CA SER A 281 14.95 9.77 13.49
C SER A 281 13.95 9.55 12.37
N GLY A 282 13.30 8.39 12.34
CA GLY A 282 12.14 8.18 11.47
C GLY A 282 10.92 8.88 12.06
N VAL A 283 10.45 9.95 11.42
CA VAL A 283 9.21 10.67 11.74
C VAL A 283 8.54 11.09 10.44
N GLN A 284 7.22 10.96 10.35
CA GLN A 284 6.46 11.54 9.25
C GLN A 284 6.23 13.03 9.53
N GLN A 285 7.06 13.89 8.94
CA GLN A 285 6.97 15.34 9.12
C GLN A 285 5.82 15.92 8.31
N THR A 286 5.79 15.65 7.02
CA THR A 286 4.70 16.08 6.14
C THR A 286 4.17 14.93 5.31
N MET A 287 3.00 15.16 4.71
CA MET A 287 2.51 14.27 3.67
C MET A 287 1.70 15.06 2.64
N ILE A 288 1.98 14.83 1.36
CA ILE A 288 1.19 15.35 0.25
C ILE A 288 0.40 14.23 -0.43
N SER A 289 -0.71 14.60 -1.07
CA SER A 289 -1.62 13.68 -1.73
C SER A 289 -2.19 14.25 -3.03
N ASN A 290 -2.70 13.36 -3.88
CA ASN A 290 -3.54 13.72 -5.03
C ASN A 290 -4.90 14.30 -4.62
N LEU A 291 -5.33 14.10 -3.36
CA LEU A 291 -6.62 14.55 -2.85
C LEU A 291 -6.46 15.37 -1.56
N PRO A 292 -7.09 16.56 -1.46
CA PRO A 292 -6.90 17.46 -0.31
C PRO A 292 -7.58 17.01 0.99
N GLU A 293 -8.64 16.22 0.89
CA GLU A 293 -9.46 15.81 2.05
C GLU A 293 -9.39 14.30 2.28
N ARG A 294 -8.33 13.66 1.78
CA ARG A 294 -8.15 12.22 1.91
C ARG A 294 -8.10 11.82 3.38
N HIS A 295 -8.73 10.70 3.73
CA HIS A 295 -8.64 10.08 5.03
C HIS A 295 -8.33 8.57 4.86
N PRO A 296 -7.23 8.05 5.42
CA PRO A 296 -6.80 6.67 5.18
C PRO A 296 -7.78 5.62 5.70
N GLY A 297 -8.60 5.95 6.71
CA GLY A 297 -9.60 5.02 7.29
C GLY A 297 -11.02 5.18 6.76
N ASP A 298 -11.26 6.09 5.82
CA ASP A 298 -12.59 6.37 5.26
C ASP A 298 -12.52 6.36 3.71
N PRO A 299 -12.85 5.22 3.08
CA PRO A 299 -12.84 5.08 1.62
C PRO A 299 -13.68 6.13 0.90
N THR A 300 -14.75 6.66 1.50
CA THR A 300 -15.62 7.67 0.84
C THR A 300 -14.88 8.96 0.49
N THR A 301 -13.72 9.20 1.12
CA THR A 301 -12.81 10.32 0.84
C THR A 301 -11.81 10.05 -0.29
N TRP A 302 -11.82 8.85 -0.87
CA TRP A 302 -10.90 8.45 -1.94
C TRP A 302 -11.48 8.81 -3.30
N GLY A 303 -10.61 9.18 -4.23
CA GLY A 303 -10.99 9.49 -5.61
C GLY A 303 -11.27 8.23 -6.40
N VAL A 304 -11.36 8.35 -7.72
CA VAL A 304 -11.63 7.20 -8.59
C VAL A 304 -10.44 6.95 -9.51
N LEU A 305 -10.00 5.69 -9.61
CA LEU A 305 -9.15 5.20 -10.68
C LEU A 305 -10.02 4.44 -11.69
N GLN A 306 -9.94 4.80 -12.96
CA GLN A 306 -10.55 4.07 -14.06
C GLN A 306 -9.49 3.40 -14.92
N LEU A 307 -9.63 2.09 -15.14
CA LEU A 307 -8.80 1.38 -16.10
C LEU A 307 -9.38 1.57 -17.52
N VAL A 308 -8.61 2.20 -18.39
CA VAL A 308 -8.99 2.48 -19.78
C VAL A 308 -8.21 1.55 -20.71
N LYS A 309 -8.87 0.99 -21.73
CA LYS A 309 -8.24 0.12 -22.74
C LYS A 309 -8.64 0.54 -24.14
#